data_AF-A0A7Y3FX09-F1
#
_entry.id   AF-A0A7Y3FX09-F1
#
_cell.length_a   1.000
_cell.length_b   1.000
_cell.length_c   1.000
_cell.angle_alpha   90.00
_cell.angle_beta   90.00
_cell.angle_gamma   90.00
#
_symmetry.space_group_name_H-M   'P 1'
#
loop_
_entity.id
_entity.type
_entity.pdbx_description
1 polymer ?
#
loop_
_entity_poly.entity_id
_entity_poly.type
_entity_poly.pdbx_seq_one_letter_code
_entity_poly.pdbx_strand_id
1 'polypeptide(L)'
;FYVAEKRELQANKSKEVLQEILGPLGIIIEKVLTKDYRFNEEYQKAIEDKKVADQMVEKNKSGQRATTEEYKRKLEEVRGEVNKMVADVDGEYLKAKIEADVYYKKQNLLAEAIKTEAVAEAKGVREMNDAMAREGGEALVKLKIAEALQGKKIMLLPISEGGMNLKTTDINQLINTIGVKTLSTKKSEK
;
A
#
# COMPACT_ATOMS: atom_id res chain seq x y z
N PHE A 1 10.87 63.40 34.70
CA PHE A 1 10.21 63.72 35.99
C PHE A 1 9.17 62.66 36.40
N TYR A 2 9.53 61.36 36.35
CA TYR A 2 8.64 60.23 36.66
C TYR A 2 9.05 59.46 37.93
N VAL A 3 9.82 60.12 38.82
CA VAL A 3 10.25 59.53 40.08
C VAL A 3 9.83 60.52 41.16
N ALA A 4 8.81 60.17 41.94
CA ALA A 4 8.24 61.01 43.00
C ALA A 4 9.32 61.51 43.98
N GLU A 5 10.30 60.64 44.25
CA GLU A 5 11.46 60.88 45.12
C GLU A 5 12.29 62.10 44.71
N LYS A 6 12.49 62.32 43.40
CA LYS A 6 13.24 63.48 42.90
C LYS A 6 12.47 64.80 43.02
N ARG A 7 11.14 64.75 43.06
CA ARG A 7 10.31 65.96 43.29
C ARG A 7 10.34 66.35 44.76
N GLU A 8 10.26 65.37 45.64
CA GLU A 8 10.29 65.58 47.09
C GLU A 8 11.63 66.17 47.56
N LEU A 9 12.75 65.63 47.05
CA LEU A 9 14.09 66.19 47.32
C LEU A 9 14.23 67.65 46.87
N GLN A 10 13.69 68.01 45.69
CA GLN A 10 13.77 69.37 45.18
C GLN A 10 12.84 70.34 45.94
N ALA A 11 11.67 69.86 46.37
CA ALA A 11 10.74 70.61 47.20
C ALA A 11 11.32 70.89 48.60
N ASN A 12 12.00 69.91 49.21
CA ASN A 12 12.67 70.07 50.50
C ASN A 12 13.85 71.05 50.43
N LYS A 13 14.69 70.95 49.39
CA LYS A 13 15.76 71.95 49.16
C LYS A 13 15.22 73.36 48.98
N SER A 14 14.12 73.51 48.24
CA SER A 14 13.48 74.82 48.05
C SER A 14 12.90 75.36 49.35
N LYS A 15 12.38 74.49 50.22
CA LYS A 15 11.89 74.84 51.57
C LYS A 15 13.02 75.35 52.45
N GLU A 16 14.15 74.66 52.50
CA GLU A 16 15.32 75.05 53.31
C GLU A 16 15.82 76.44 52.93
N VAL A 17 16.04 76.70 51.63
CA VAL A 17 16.51 78.00 51.12
C VAL A 17 15.51 79.12 51.42
N LEU A 18 14.22 78.89 51.22
CA LEU A 18 13.20 79.90 51.51
C LEU A 18 13.06 80.15 53.01
N GLN A 19 13.24 79.13 53.85
CA GLN A 19 13.19 79.25 55.32
C GLN A 19 14.37 80.07 55.85
N GLU A 20 15.55 79.94 55.24
CA GLU A 20 16.73 80.74 55.59
C GLU A 20 16.52 82.23 55.29
N ILE A 21 15.89 82.55 54.15
CA ILE A 21 15.62 83.93 53.71
C ILE A 21 14.49 84.58 54.51
N LEU A 22 13.41 83.83 54.79
CA LEU A 22 12.18 84.37 55.41
C LEU A 22 12.11 84.18 56.93
N GLY A 23 12.99 83.35 57.50
CA GLY A 23 13.10 83.12 58.94
C GLY A 23 13.36 84.39 59.76
N PRO A 24 14.27 85.29 59.35
CA PRO A 24 14.50 86.57 60.05
C PRO A 24 13.27 87.50 60.06
N LEU A 25 12.31 87.28 59.17
CA LEU A 25 11.06 88.05 59.07
C LEU A 25 9.90 87.41 59.87
N GLY A 26 10.17 86.33 60.61
CA GLY A 26 9.18 85.65 61.46
C GLY A 26 8.24 84.72 60.71
N ILE A 27 8.53 84.36 59.45
CA ILE A 27 7.68 83.51 58.62
C ILE A 27 8.20 82.06 58.65
N ILE A 28 7.31 81.10 58.91
CA ILE A 28 7.61 79.66 58.92
C ILE A 28 6.98 79.01 57.70
N ILE A 29 7.79 78.30 56.91
CA ILE A 29 7.36 77.62 55.70
C ILE A 29 7.08 76.16 56.02
N GLU A 30 5.82 75.73 55.86
CA GLU A 30 5.43 74.36 56.16
C GLU A 30 5.74 73.40 55.01
N LYS A 31 5.33 73.75 53.79
CA LYS A 31 5.53 72.94 52.57
C LYS A 31 5.64 73.83 51.33
N VAL A 32 6.54 73.44 50.41
CA VAL A 32 6.67 74.07 49.07
C VAL A 32 6.10 73.10 48.04
N LEU A 33 5.03 73.52 47.36
CA LEU A 33 4.41 72.77 46.28
C LEU A 33 4.81 73.38 44.94
N THR A 34 5.46 72.60 44.07
CA THR A 34 5.71 73.00 42.69
C THR A 34 4.40 72.86 41.90
N LYS A 35 3.80 73.97 41.46
CA LYS A 35 2.64 73.94 40.55
C LYS A 35 3.08 73.51 39.13
N ASP A 36 2.13 72.95 38.39
CA ASP A 36 2.33 72.23 37.12
C ASP A 36 3.33 72.88 36.14
N TYR A 37 4.36 72.09 35.81
CA TYR A 37 5.39 72.45 34.86
C TYR A 37 4.80 72.42 33.44
N ARG A 38 4.63 73.59 32.81
CA ARG A 38 4.27 73.68 31.39
C ARG A 38 5.54 73.51 30.55
N PHE A 39 5.68 72.36 29.89
CA PHE A 39 6.65 72.24 28.80
C PHE A 39 6.18 73.11 27.63
N ASN A 40 7.12 73.63 26.82
CA ASN A 40 6.76 74.24 25.54
C ASN A 40 6.07 73.16 24.68
N GLU A 41 4.96 73.50 24.02
CA GLU A 41 4.13 72.56 23.26
C GLU A 41 4.94 71.77 22.22
N GLU A 42 5.96 72.39 21.62
CA GLU A 42 6.85 71.72 20.66
C GLU A 42 7.65 70.56 21.29
N TYR A 43 8.14 70.72 22.53
CA TYR A 43 8.86 69.66 23.22
C TYR A 43 7.94 68.52 23.65
N GLN A 44 6.71 68.84 24.03
CA GLN A 44 5.74 67.83 24.42
C GLN A 44 5.32 66.98 23.22
N LYS A 45 5.06 67.62 22.07
CA LYS A 45 4.83 66.91 20.80
C LYS A 45 6.02 66.04 20.41
N ALA A 46 7.24 66.55 20.48
CA ALA A 46 8.44 65.78 20.14
C ALA A 46 8.64 64.53 21.03
N ILE A 47 8.27 64.60 22.32
CA ILE A 47 8.32 63.44 23.24
C ILE A 47 7.23 62.43 22.89
N GLU A 48 6.01 62.90 22.61
CA GLU A 48 4.90 62.03 22.22
C GLU A 48 5.18 61.35 20.88
N ASP A 49 5.65 62.09 19.88
CA ASP A 49 6.02 61.56 18.56
C ASP A 49 7.14 60.53 18.65
N LYS A 50 8.17 60.80 19.46
CA LYS A 50 9.25 59.83 19.71
C LYS A 50 8.72 58.57 20.37
N LYS A 51 7.82 58.70 21.34
CA LYS A 51 7.20 57.54 22.03
C LYS A 51 6.33 56.71 21.09
N VAL A 52 5.56 57.36 20.21
CA VAL A 52 4.73 56.68 19.19
C VAL A 52 5.62 55.97 18.17
N ALA A 53 6.70 56.61 17.72
CA ALA A 53 7.67 56.01 16.82
C ALA A 53 8.35 54.77 17.44
N ASP A 54 8.81 54.87 18.69
CA ASP A 54 9.42 53.75 19.42
C ASP A 54 8.41 52.58 19.60
N GLN A 55 7.15 52.88 19.92
CA GLN A 55 6.09 51.86 19.98
C GLN A 55 5.81 51.21 18.63
N MET A 56 5.79 51.98 17.54
CA MET A 56 5.61 51.45 16.18
C MET A 56 6.78 50.57 15.77
N VAL A 57 8.02 50.96 16.08
CA VAL A 57 9.23 50.15 15.78
C VAL A 57 9.16 48.81 16.51
N GLU A 58 8.83 48.79 17.80
CA GLU A 58 8.70 47.53 18.56
C GLU A 58 7.53 46.66 18.07
N LYS A 59 6.41 47.27 17.70
CA LYS A 59 5.27 46.56 17.09
C LYS A 59 5.64 45.96 15.73
N ASN A 60 6.35 46.71 14.89
CA ASN A 60 6.80 46.25 13.58
C ASN A 60 7.86 45.16 13.70
N LYS A 61 8.81 45.28 14.64
CA LYS A 61 9.83 44.27 14.92
C LYS A 61 9.21 42.97 15.42
N SER A 62 8.18 43.08 16.26
CA SER A 62 7.39 41.92 16.71
C SER A 62 6.61 41.29 15.56
N GLY A 63 5.96 42.11 14.72
CA GLY A 63 5.25 41.66 13.52
C GLY A 63 6.16 40.95 12.53
N GLN A 64 7.34 41.51 12.24
CA GLN A 64 8.34 40.91 11.35
C GLN A 64 8.82 39.55 11.83
N ARG A 65 9.06 39.39 13.14
CA ARG A 65 9.42 38.09 13.73
C ARG A 65 8.30 37.07 13.56
N ALA A 66 7.06 37.45 13.85
CA ALA A 66 5.90 36.57 13.67
C ALA A 66 5.74 36.13 12.20
N THR A 67 5.83 37.06 11.24
CA THR A 67 5.73 36.76 9.81
C THR A 67 6.86 35.83 9.34
N THR A 68 8.08 36.02 9.85
CA THR A 68 9.22 35.16 9.50
C THR A 68 9.03 33.74 9.99
N GLU A 69 8.54 33.57 11.23
CA GLU A 69 8.26 32.25 11.79
C GLU A 69 7.07 31.56 11.11
N GLU A 70 6.01 32.30 10.78
CA GLU A 70 4.90 31.78 9.96
C GLU A 70 5.37 31.34 8.57
N TYR A 71 6.25 32.12 7.94
CA TYR A 71 6.83 31.77 6.64
C TYR A 71 7.67 30.49 6.71
N LYS A 72 8.52 30.36 7.74
CA LYS A 72 9.27 29.12 7.98
C LYS A 72 8.35 27.93 8.21
N ARG A 73 7.31 28.08 9.05
CA ARG A 73 6.34 27.01 9.31
C ARG A 73 5.66 26.56 8.01
N LYS A 74 5.23 27.50 7.18
CA LYS A 74 4.59 27.22 5.89
C LYS A 74 5.55 26.56 4.90
N LEU A 75 6.83 26.96 4.90
CA LEU A 75 7.86 26.32 4.08
C LEU A 75 8.05 24.85 4.48
N GLU A 76 8.12 24.57 5.79
CA GLU A 76 8.27 23.21 6.30
C GLU A 76 7.01 22.35 6.05
N GLU A 77 5.83 22.94 6.15
CA GLU A 77 4.56 22.29 5.78
C GLU A 77 4.56 21.87 4.30
N VAL A 78 4.88 22.80 3.40
CA VAL A 78 4.96 22.51 1.95
C VAL A 78 6.04 21.46 1.65
N ARG A 79 7.19 21.52 2.32
CA ARG A 79 8.22 20.48 2.21
C ARG A 79 7.71 19.12 2.66
N GLY A 80 6.97 19.08 3.77
CA GLY A 80 6.33 17.86 4.26
C GLY A 80 5.34 17.27 3.27
N GLU A 81 4.50 18.11 2.66
CA GLU A 81 3.54 17.70 1.62
C GLU A 81 4.23 17.15 0.38
N VAL A 82 5.28 17.83 -0.12
CA VAL A 82 6.05 17.37 -1.28
C VAL A 82 6.72 16.03 -0.97
N ASN A 83 7.34 15.89 0.21
CA ASN A 83 7.97 14.62 0.60
C ASN A 83 6.96 13.48 0.69
N LYS A 84 5.76 13.75 1.21
CA LYS A 84 4.68 12.76 1.26
C LYS A 84 4.26 12.36 -0.16
N MET A 85 4.05 13.33 -1.05
CA MET A 85 3.69 13.06 -2.44
C MET A 85 4.75 12.24 -3.17
N VAL A 86 6.03 12.56 -2.99
CA VAL A 86 7.15 11.79 -3.57
C VAL A 86 7.15 10.37 -3.02
N ALA A 87 7.02 10.20 -1.70
CA ALA A 87 7.00 8.88 -1.07
C ALA A 87 5.80 8.03 -1.52
N ASP A 88 4.63 8.63 -1.71
CA ASP A 88 3.44 7.95 -2.20
C ASP A 88 3.63 7.48 -3.66
N VAL A 89 4.12 8.36 -4.54
CA VAL A 89 4.40 8.03 -5.95
C VAL A 89 5.49 6.95 -6.07
N ASP A 90 6.59 7.08 -5.33
CA ASP A 90 7.65 6.07 -5.30
C ASP A 90 7.12 4.73 -4.76
N GLY A 91 6.27 4.77 -3.74
CA GLY A 91 5.62 3.59 -3.18
C GLY A 91 4.71 2.88 -4.19
N GLU A 92 3.90 3.61 -4.93
CA GLU A 92 3.07 3.07 -6.01
C GLU A 92 3.92 2.49 -7.15
N TYR A 93 4.96 3.20 -7.58
CA TYR A 93 5.88 2.73 -8.61
C TYR A 93 6.56 1.41 -8.21
N LEU A 94 7.07 1.34 -6.97
CA LEU A 94 7.71 0.13 -6.46
C LEU A 94 6.74 -1.05 -6.36
N LYS A 95 5.50 -0.81 -5.91
CA LYS A 95 4.45 -1.85 -5.89
C LYS A 95 4.18 -2.38 -7.29
N ALA A 96 3.96 -1.50 -8.26
CA ALA A 96 3.69 -1.88 -9.64
C ALA A 96 4.85 -2.68 -10.25
N LYS A 97 6.09 -2.27 -9.96
CA LYS A 97 7.29 -2.99 -10.41
C LYS A 97 7.38 -4.39 -9.79
N ILE A 98 7.20 -4.50 -8.47
CA ILE A 98 7.23 -5.79 -7.77
C ILE A 98 6.12 -6.70 -8.28
N GLU A 99 4.92 -6.17 -8.49
CA GLU A 99 3.78 -6.93 -8.99
C GLU A 99 4.05 -7.47 -10.41
N ALA A 100 4.59 -6.64 -11.30
CA ALA A 100 5.00 -7.06 -12.63
C ALA A 100 6.08 -8.16 -12.59
N ASP A 101 7.09 -8.00 -11.74
CA ASP A 101 8.18 -8.99 -11.57
C ASP A 101 7.64 -10.32 -11.01
N VAL A 102 6.76 -10.25 -10.01
CA VAL A 102 6.11 -11.45 -9.42
C VAL A 102 5.24 -12.14 -10.45
N TYR A 103 4.44 -11.38 -11.21
CA TYR A 103 3.61 -11.93 -12.28
C TYR A 103 4.45 -12.64 -13.33
N TYR A 104 5.51 -12.01 -13.82
CA TYR A 104 6.43 -12.59 -14.79
C TYR A 104 7.08 -13.88 -14.27
N LYS A 105 7.62 -13.87 -13.05
CA LYS A 105 8.21 -15.06 -12.43
C LYS A 105 7.18 -16.18 -12.26
N LYS A 106 5.96 -15.86 -11.84
CA LYS A 106 4.88 -16.84 -11.69
C LYS A 106 4.53 -17.48 -13.04
N GLN A 107 4.41 -16.70 -14.10
CA GLN A 107 4.14 -17.23 -15.44
C GLN A 107 5.27 -18.11 -15.95
N ASN A 108 6.53 -17.73 -15.73
CA ASN A 108 7.67 -18.56 -16.10
C ASN A 108 7.69 -19.89 -15.35
N LEU A 109 7.47 -19.88 -14.04
CA LEU A 109 7.41 -21.10 -13.23
C LEU A 109 6.25 -22.00 -13.67
N LEU A 110 5.08 -21.44 -13.98
CA LEU A 110 3.94 -22.19 -14.50
C LEU A 110 4.27 -22.80 -15.87
N ALA A 111 4.88 -22.04 -16.78
CA ALA A 111 5.27 -22.55 -18.08
C ALA A 111 6.31 -23.68 -17.98
N GLU A 112 7.28 -23.55 -17.07
CA GLU A 112 8.29 -24.57 -16.80
C GLU A 112 7.66 -25.82 -16.18
N ALA A 113 6.73 -25.66 -15.24
CA ALA A 113 5.99 -26.76 -14.63
C ALA A 113 5.16 -27.52 -15.68
N ILE A 114 4.37 -26.80 -16.50
CA ILE A 114 3.57 -27.40 -17.59
C ILE A 114 4.48 -28.13 -18.58
N LYS A 115 5.62 -27.54 -18.96
CA LYS A 115 6.56 -28.20 -19.87
C LYS A 115 7.12 -29.48 -19.25
N THR A 116 7.46 -29.45 -17.98
CA THR A 116 8.01 -30.61 -17.26
C THR A 116 6.96 -31.71 -17.12
N GLU A 117 5.73 -31.35 -16.74
CA GLU A 117 4.59 -32.24 -16.67
C GLU A 117 4.28 -32.87 -18.02
N ALA A 118 4.17 -32.06 -19.09
CA ALA A 118 3.92 -32.54 -20.44
C ALA A 118 5.03 -33.49 -20.94
N VAL A 119 6.30 -33.21 -20.61
CA VAL A 119 7.42 -34.12 -20.94
C VAL A 119 7.31 -35.43 -20.15
N ALA A 120 6.99 -35.37 -18.86
CA ALA A 120 6.81 -36.55 -18.03
C ALA A 120 5.63 -37.41 -18.49
N GLU A 121 4.49 -36.78 -18.79
CA GLU A 121 3.29 -37.43 -19.32
C GLU A 121 3.57 -38.05 -20.69
N ALA A 122 4.18 -37.30 -21.62
CA ALA A 122 4.55 -37.81 -22.93
C ALA A 122 5.52 -39.01 -22.82
N LYS A 123 6.45 -38.97 -21.87
CA LYS A 123 7.35 -40.10 -21.60
C LYS A 123 6.58 -41.30 -21.04
N GLY A 124 5.67 -41.09 -20.09
CA GLY A 124 4.82 -42.15 -19.54
C GLY A 124 3.92 -42.80 -20.59
N VAL A 125 3.29 -42.00 -21.46
CA VAL A 125 2.47 -42.50 -22.58
C VAL A 125 3.33 -43.26 -23.59
N ARG A 126 4.54 -42.79 -23.91
CA ARG A 126 5.47 -43.53 -24.78
C ARG A 126 5.85 -44.87 -24.18
N GLU A 127 6.25 -44.91 -22.92
CA GLU A 127 6.60 -46.16 -22.22
C GLU A 127 5.40 -47.11 -22.13
N MET A 128 4.20 -46.59 -21.90
CA MET A 128 2.96 -47.38 -21.90
C MET A 128 2.66 -47.95 -23.29
N ASN A 129 2.78 -47.14 -24.35
CA ASN A 129 2.60 -47.60 -25.72
C ASN A 129 3.64 -48.66 -26.09
N ASP A 130 4.90 -48.47 -25.70
CA ASP A 130 5.96 -49.45 -25.92
C ASP A 130 5.69 -50.76 -25.16
N ALA A 131 5.14 -50.70 -23.95
CA ALA A 131 4.74 -51.87 -23.18
C ALA A 131 3.53 -52.59 -23.80
N MET A 132 2.55 -51.85 -24.33
CA MET A 132 1.38 -52.40 -25.02
C MET A 132 1.71 -52.94 -26.42
N ALA A 133 2.74 -52.43 -27.08
CA ALA A 133 3.21 -52.94 -28.37
C ALA A 133 3.97 -54.27 -28.25
N ARG A 134 4.47 -54.61 -27.05
CA ARG A 134 5.09 -55.92 -26.76
C ARG A 134 4.03 -57.01 -26.56
N GLU A 135 4.45 -58.29 -26.54
CA GLU A 135 3.57 -59.47 -26.49
C GLU A 135 2.49 -59.43 -25.39
N GLY A 136 2.74 -58.75 -24.27
CA GLY A 136 1.77 -58.60 -23.18
C GLY A 136 0.55 -57.74 -23.54
N GLY A 137 0.66 -56.78 -24.45
CA GLY A 137 -0.46 -55.90 -24.81
C GLY A 137 -1.46 -56.55 -25.75
N GLU A 138 -1.03 -57.42 -26.66
CA GLU A 138 -1.96 -58.19 -27.50
C GLU A 138 -2.84 -59.12 -26.65
N ALA A 139 -2.27 -59.74 -25.61
CA ALA A 139 -3.02 -60.55 -24.64
C ALA A 139 -4.02 -59.70 -23.84
N LEU A 140 -3.63 -58.49 -23.41
CA LEU A 140 -4.50 -57.56 -22.70
C LEU A 140 -5.69 -57.09 -23.56
N VAL A 141 -5.43 -56.75 -24.82
CA VAL A 141 -6.46 -56.34 -25.78
C VAL A 141 -7.44 -57.49 -26.04
N LYS A 142 -6.94 -58.71 -26.25
CA LYS A 142 -7.79 -59.92 -26.39
C LYS A 142 -8.67 -60.16 -25.16
N LEU A 143 -8.12 -59.99 -23.95
CA LEU A 143 -8.86 -60.11 -22.71
C LEU A 143 -9.97 -59.06 -22.61
N LYS A 144 -9.67 -57.79 -22.92
CA LYS A 144 -10.66 -56.69 -22.89
C LYS A 144 -11.76 -56.85 -23.93
N ILE A 145 -11.42 -57.33 -25.13
CA ILE A 145 -12.40 -57.67 -26.16
C ILE A 145 -13.28 -58.83 -25.68
N ALA A 146 -12.69 -59.86 -25.06
CA ALA A 146 -13.46 -60.98 -24.51
C ALA A 146 -14.42 -60.54 -23.40
N GLU A 147 -13.98 -59.70 -22.46
CA GLU A 147 -14.82 -59.08 -21.42
C GLU A 147 -15.97 -58.25 -22.03
N ALA A 148 -15.68 -57.46 -23.08
CA ALA A 148 -16.68 -56.62 -23.73
C ALA A 148 -17.70 -57.42 -24.55
N LEU A 149 -17.30 -58.56 -25.11
CA LEU A 149 -18.20 -59.47 -25.84
C LEU A 149 -18.98 -60.39 -24.89
N GLN A 150 -18.51 -60.57 -23.65
CA GLN A 150 -19.19 -61.36 -22.63
C GLN A 150 -20.55 -60.75 -22.30
N GLY A 151 -21.62 -61.51 -22.56
CA GLY A 151 -23.00 -61.08 -22.29
C GLY A 151 -23.66 -60.26 -23.40
N LYS A 152 -22.97 -59.96 -24.50
CA LYS A 152 -23.60 -59.34 -25.69
C LYS A 152 -24.06 -60.40 -26.69
N LYS A 153 -25.24 -60.20 -27.28
CA LYS A 153 -25.77 -61.07 -28.34
C LYS A 153 -25.11 -60.71 -29.66
N ILE A 154 -24.19 -61.54 -30.14
CA ILE A 154 -23.52 -61.32 -31.43
C ILE A 154 -24.46 -61.85 -32.53
N MET A 155 -24.99 -60.96 -33.36
CA MET A 155 -25.80 -61.31 -34.52
C MET A 155 -24.95 -61.16 -35.79
N LEU A 156 -24.70 -62.26 -36.49
CA LEU A 156 -24.11 -62.24 -37.84
C LEU A 156 -25.21 -61.83 -38.82
N LEU A 157 -25.08 -60.64 -39.41
CA LEU A 157 -25.92 -60.21 -40.52
C LEU A 157 -25.29 -60.76 -41.81
N PRO A 158 -25.93 -61.72 -42.51
CA PRO A 158 -25.44 -62.17 -43.80
C PRO A 158 -25.68 -61.05 -44.82
N ILE A 159 -24.60 -60.49 -45.36
CA ILE A 159 -24.67 -59.72 -46.61
C ILE A 159 -24.81 -60.75 -47.74
N SER A 160 -26.05 -61.18 -47.99
CA SER A 160 -26.39 -61.99 -49.15
C SER A 160 -26.91 -61.05 -50.23
N GLU A 161 -26.16 -60.93 -51.33
CA GLU A 161 -26.75 -60.52 -52.60
C GLU A 161 -27.82 -61.56 -52.98
N GLY A 162 -29.07 -61.26 -52.68
CA GLY A 162 -30.22 -62.06 -53.07
C GLY A 162 -30.59 -63.19 -52.09
N GLY A 163 -31.84 -63.15 -51.63
CA GLY A 163 -32.51 -64.30 -51.02
C GLY A 163 -32.50 -64.31 -49.49
N MET A 164 -33.58 -63.79 -48.91
CA MET A 164 -33.87 -63.76 -47.49
C MET A 164 -33.94 -65.19 -46.91
N ASN A 165 -32.89 -65.61 -46.20
CA ASN A 165 -32.89 -66.82 -45.38
C ASN A 165 -32.38 -66.45 -43.98
N LEU A 166 -33.29 -66.01 -43.10
CA LEU A 166 -32.99 -65.80 -41.68
C LEU A 166 -32.91 -67.16 -40.96
N LYS A 167 -31.78 -67.86 -41.12
CA LYS A 167 -31.29 -68.74 -40.05
C LYS A 167 -30.40 -67.88 -39.16
N THR A 168 -31.00 -67.32 -38.11
CA THR A 168 -30.29 -66.63 -37.04
C THR A 168 -29.47 -67.67 -36.27
N THR A 169 -28.29 -68.02 -36.77
CA THR A 169 -27.35 -68.85 -36.02
C THR A 169 -26.73 -67.98 -34.93
N ASP A 170 -27.12 -68.24 -33.67
CA ASP A 170 -26.51 -67.59 -32.52
C ASP A 170 -25.05 -68.05 -32.41
N ILE A 171 -24.13 -67.16 -32.77
CA ILE A 171 -22.70 -67.45 -32.86
C ILE A 171 -22.14 -67.82 -31.48
N ASN A 172 -22.75 -67.34 -30.39
CA ASN A 172 -22.31 -67.67 -29.03
C ASN A 172 -22.52 -69.16 -28.73
N GLN A 173 -23.61 -69.75 -29.22
CA GLN A 173 -23.82 -71.19 -29.12
C GLN A 173 -22.83 -71.97 -30.00
N LEU A 174 -22.49 -71.45 -31.18
CA LEU A 174 -21.51 -72.08 -32.06
C LEU A 174 -20.09 -72.04 -31.47
N ILE A 175 -19.65 -70.89 -30.95
CA ILE A 175 -18.34 -70.73 -30.31
C ILE A 175 -18.26 -71.56 -29.03
N ASN A 176 -19.30 -71.61 -28.19
CA ASN A 176 -19.32 -72.51 -27.03
C ASN A 176 -19.24 -73.98 -27.46
N THR A 177 -19.97 -74.39 -28.50
CA THR A 177 -19.93 -75.79 -28.99
C THR A 177 -18.56 -76.15 -29.58
N ILE A 178 -17.93 -75.24 -30.32
CA ILE A 178 -16.58 -75.42 -30.87
C ILE A 178 -15.52 -75.39 -29.76
N GLY A 179 -15.63 -74.47 -28.80
CA GLY A 179 -14.75 -74.34 -27.64
C GLY A 179 -14.81 -75.57 -26.73
N VAL A 180 -16.00 -76.10 -26.47
CA VAL A 180 -16.18 -77.37 -25.75
C VAL A 180 -15.61 -78.54 -26.55
N LYS A 181 -15.77 -78.56 -27.88
CA LYS A 181 -15.20 -79.60 -28.75
C LYS A 181 -13.67 -79.58 -28.74
N THR A 182 -13.04 -78.40 -28.85
CA THR A 182 -11.57 -78.26 -28.82
C THR A 182 -10.98 -78.62 -27.46
N LEU A 183 -11.64 -78.23 -26.36
CA LEU A 183 -11.29 -78.67 -24.99
C LEU A 183 -11.45 -80.19 -24.79
N SER A 184 -12.44 -80.81 -25.43
CA SER A 184 -12.68 -82.26 -25.35
C SER A 184 -11.64 -83.06 -26.16
N THR A 185 -11.24 -82.60 -27.36
CA THR A 185 -10.12 -83.20 -28.12
C THR A 185 -8.79 -83.12 -27.37
N LYS A 186 -8.52 -82.00 -26.67
CA LYS A 186 -7.29 -81.83 -25.87
C LYS A 186 -7.25 -82.72 -24.62
N LYS A 187 -8.40 -83.26 -24.19
CA LYS A 187 -8.53 -84.22 -23.07
C LYS A 187 -8.44 -85.68 -23.54
N SER A 188 -8.49 -85.92 -24.86
CA SER A 188 -8.36 -87.25 -25.50
C SER A 188 -6.93 -87.56 -25.98
N GLU A 189 -6.00 -86.60 -25.90
CA GLU A 189 -4.57 -86.77 -26.25
C GLU A 189 -3.65 -86.81 -25.02
N LYS A 190 -4.16 -87.30 -23.88
CA LYS A 190 -3.34 -87.72 -22.74
C LYS A 190 -3.55 -89.20 -22.48
#